data_AF-Q0V5T4-F1
#
_entry.id   AF-Q0V5T4-F1
#
_cell.length_a   1.000
_cell.length_b   1.000
_cell.length_c   1.000
_cell.angle_alpha   90.00
_cell.angle_beta   90.00
_cell.angle_gamma   90.00
#
_symmetry.space_group_name_H-M   'P 1'
#
loop_
_entity.id
_entity.type
_entity.pdbx_description
1 polymer ?
#
loop_
_entity_poly.entity_id
_entity_poly.type
_entity_poly.pdbx_seq_one_letter_code
_entity_poly.pdbx_strand_id
1 'polypeptide(L)' 'MASTQTAPVALPRVAITFCTQCRWMLRAAYFAQELLSTFGNQIGEVALLPATGGLFTVELKQKC' A
#
# COMPACT_ATOMS: atom_id res chain seq x y z
N MET A 1 -4.44 28.99 -20.82
CA MET A 1 -5.26 27.89 -20.26
C MET A 1 -4.96 26.64 -21.08
N ALA A 2 -3.99 25.83 -20.64
CA ALA A 2 -3.68 24.56 -21.27
C ALA A 2 -4.13 23.47 -20.30
N SER A 3 -5.19 22.74 -20.68
CA SER A 3 -5.70 21.59 -19.93
C SER A 3 -4.82 20.40 -20.26
N THR A 4 -3.82 20.11 -19.42
CA THR A 4 -2.99 18.91 -19.55
C THR A 4 -3.83 17.71 -19.09
N GLN A 5 -4.35 16.95 -20.05
CA GLN A 5 -4.94 15.63 -19.77
C GLN A 5 -3.81 14.63 -19.57
N THR A 6 -3.46 14.37 -18.32
CA THR A 6 -2.58 13.26 -17.93
C THR A 6 -3.39 11.98 -18.09
N ALA A 7 -2.96 11.07 -18.97
CA ALA A 7 -3.47 9.70 -19.02
C ALA A 7 -3.51 9.10 -17.59
N PRO A 8 -4.44 8.20 -17.24
CA PRO A 8 -4.47 7.59 -15.93
C PRO A 8 -3.16 6.81 -15.76
N VAL A 9 -2.20 7.39 -15.05
CA VAL A 9 -0.98 6.70 -14.64
C VAL A 9 -1.47 5.55 -13.77
N ALA A 10 -1.26 4.32 -14.22
CA ALA A 10 -1.55 3.13 -13.42
C ALA A 10 -0.57 3.12 -12.25
N LEU A 11 -0.96 3.81 -11.18
CA LEU A 11 -0.15 3.90 -9.97
C LEU A 11 -0.14 2.51 -9.30
N PRO A 12 1.01 2.08 -8.79
CA PRO A 12 1.12 0.79 -8.14
C PRO A 12 0.28 0.74 -6.86
N ARG A 13 -0.27 -0.45 -6.58
CA ARG A 13 -0.93 -0.78 -5.32
C ARG A 13 0.03 -1.54 -4.44
N VAL A 14 0.18 -1.14 -3.18
CA VAL A 14 0.94 -1.90 -2.19
C VAL A 14 -0.02 -2.69 -1.32
N ALA A 15 0.20 -3.99 -1.14
CA ALA A 15 -0.57 -4.85 -0.25
C ALA A 15 0.29 -5.28 0.93
N ILE A 16 -0.14 -4.96 2.16
CA ILE A 16 0.49 -5.39 3.41
C ILE A 16 -0.40 -6.43 4.05
N THR A 17 -0.01 -7.70 3.94
CA THR A 17 -0.69 -8.81 4.60
C THR A 17 -0.13 -8.99 6.01
N PHE A 18 -0.97 -8.96 7.04
CA PHE A 18 -0.52 -8.98 8.44
C PHE A 18 -1.34 -9.91 9.34
N CYS A 19 -0.65 -10.57 10.27
CA CYS A 19 -1.25 -11.42 11.29
C CYS A 19 -2.10 -10.59 12.29
N THR A 20 -3.41 -10.83 12.32
CA THR A 20 -4.32 -10.16 13.28
C THR A 20 -4.15 -10.66 14.71
N GLN A 21 -3.88 -11.96 14.89
CA GLN A 21 -3.66 -12.59 16.21
C GLN A 21 -2.35 -12.14 16.87
N CYS A 22 -1.38 -11.69 16.07
CA CYS A 22 -0.06 -11.29 16.53
C CYS A 22 -0.01 -9.83 17.02
N ARG A 23 -1.15 -9.12 17.00
CA ARG A 23 -1.26 -7.68 17.32
C ARG A 23 -0.37 -6.79 16.43
N TRP A 24 -0.14 -7.20 15.18
CA TRP A 24 0.70 -6.47 14.23
C TRP A 24 -0.03 -5.38 13.45
N MET A 25 -1.31 -5.12 13.73
CA MET A 25 -2.10 -4.07 13.06
C MET A 25 -1.41 -2.70 13.13
N LEU A 26 -0.93 -2.29 14.32
CA LEU A 26 -0.27 -0.99 14.48
C LEU A 26 1.04 -0.90 13.68
N ARG A 27 1.80 -2.00 13.60
CA ARG A 27 3.00 -2.10 12.76
C ARG A 27 2.65 -1.96 11.28
N ALA A 28 1.58 -2.64 10.82
CA ALA A 28 1.13 -2.56 9.44
C ALA A 28 0.66 -1.14 9.07
N ALA A 29 -0.09 -0.48 9.97
CA ALA A 29 -0.53 0.90 9.80
C ALA A 29 0.63 1.89 9.77
N TYR A 30 1.64 1.71 10.63
CA TYR A 30 2.87 2.50 10.62
C TYR A 30 3.60 2.38 9.27
N PHE A 31 3.81 1.16 8.78
CA PHE A 31 4.43 0.94 7.46
C PHE A 31 3.63 1.60 6.32
N ALA A 32 2.30 1.54 6.37
CA ALA A 32 1.47 2.22 5.38
C ALA A 32 1.68 3.75 5.39
N GLN A 33 1.77 4.37 6.57
CA GLN A 33 2.05 5.81 6.70
C GLN A 33 3.44 6.18 6.18
N GLU A 34 4.47 5.41 6.55
CA GLU A 34 5.83 5.63 6.08
C GLU A 34 5.93 5.56 4.54
N LEU A 35 5.28 4.57 3.93
CA LEU A 35 5.25 4.42 2.47
C LEU A 35 4.53 5.61 1.80
N LEU A 36 3.35 5.99 2.29
CA LEU A 36 2.60 7.12 1.73
C LEU A 36 3.35 8.44 1.90
N SER A 37 4.02 8.65 3.03
CA SER A 37 4.83 9.84 3.29
C SER A 37 6.06 9.90 2.39
N THR A 38 6.75 8.77 2.21
CA THR A 38 7.99 8.69 1.42
C THR A 38 7.76 8.84 -0.08
N PHE A 39 6.73 8.17 -0.60
CA PHE A 39 6.49 8.09 -2.04
C PHE A 39 5.43 9.07 -2.56
N GLY A 40 4.68 9.73 -1.66
CA GLY A 40 3.66 10.72 -2.02
C GLY A 40 2.72 10.22 -3.11
N ASN A 41 2.69 10.93 -4.24
CA ASN A 41 1.79 10.64 -5.36
C ASN A 41 2.28 9.51 -6.29
N GLN A 42 3.37 8.81 -5.95
CA GLN A 42 3.88 7.68 -6.74
C GLN A 42 3.20 6.35 -6.37
N ILE A 43 2.43 6.29 -5.28
CA ILE A 43 1.64 5.13 -4.87
C ILE A 43 0.16 5.49 -5.03
N GLY A 44 -0.62 4.61 -5.66
CA GLY A 44 -2.05 4.83 -5.86
C GLY A 44 -2.84 4.52 -4.59
N GLU A 45 -2.47 3.41 -3.93
CA GLU A 45 -3.10 2.96 -2.70
C GLU A 45 -2.21 2.01 -1.92
N VAL A 46 -2.43 1.95 -0.60
CA VAL A 46 -1.90 0.92 0.29
C VAL A 46 -3.07 0.16 0.91
N ALA A 47 -3.10 -1.15 0.73
CA ALA A 47 -4.13 -2.03 1.27
C ALA A 47 -3.59 -2.84 2.45
N LEU A 48 -4.30 -2.83 3.57
CA LEU A 48 -4.01 -3.66 4.74
C LEU A 48 -4.88 -4.92 4.69
N LEU A 49 -4.25 -6.09 4.51
CA LEU A 49 -4.93 -7.38 4.37
C LEU A 49 -4.77 -8.19 5.66
N PRO A 50 -5.85 -8.46 6.42
CA PRO A 50 -5.79 -9.29 7.61
C PRO A 50 -5.53 -10.77 7.24
N ALA A 51 -4.60 -11.40 7.97
CA ALA A 51 -4.26 -12.81 7.83
C ALA A 51 -4.02 -13.45 9.22
N THR A 52 -3.75 -14.76 9.22
CA THR A 52 -3.39 -15.55 10.41
C THR A 52 -2.07 -16.28 10.19
N GLY A 53 -1.54 -16.96 11.22
CA GLY A 53 -0.37 -17.83 11.06
C GLY A 53 0.98 -17.11 11.03
N GLY A 54 1.11 -15.94 11.70
CA GLY A 54 2.40 -15.25 11.82
C GLY A 54 2.89 -14.57 10.53
N LEU A 55 2.00 -14.35 9.57
CA LEU A 55 2.33 -13.72 8.29
C LEU A 55 2.54 -12.21 8.41
N PHE A 56 3.60 -11.71 7.78
CA PHE A 56 3.82 -10.29 7.51
C PHE A 56 4.50 -10.13 6.15
N THR A 57 3.75 -9.76 5.11
CA THR A 57 4.24 -9.70 3.73
C THR A 57 3.86 -8.36 3.10
N VAL A 58 4.81 -7.73 2.40
CA VAL A 58 4.59 -6.50 1.64
C VAL A 58 4.78 -6.83 0.16
N GLU A 59 3.75 -6.63 -0.64
CA GLU A 59 3.76 -6.93 -2.07
C GLU A 59 3.40 -5.70 -2.89
N LEU A 60 4.14 -5.48 -3.99
CA LEU A 60 3.76 -4.52 -5.01
C LEU A 60 2.83 -5.22 -6.01
N LYS A 61 1.54 -4.87 -5.98
CA LYS A 61 0.54 -5.33 -6.95
C LYS A 61 0.41 -4.25 -8.02
N GLN A 62 1.04 -4.48 -9.17
CA GLN A 62 0.85 -3.64 -10.34
C GLN A 62 -0.12 -4.35 -11.29
N LYS A 63 -1.25 -3.71 -11.62
CA LYS A 63 -2.07 -4.15 -12.76
C LYS A 63 -1.42 -3.57 -14.02
N CYS A 64 -1.00 -4.45 -14.93
CA CYS A 64 -0.50 -4.08 -16.25
C CYS A 64 -1.62 -3.47 -17.10
#